data_AF-A0A401TZL1-F1
#
_entry.id   AF-A0A401TZL1-F1
#
_cell.length_a   1.000
_cell.length_b   1.000
_cell.length_c   1.000
_cell.angle_alpha   90.00
_cell.angle_beta   90.00
_cell.angle_gamma   90.00
#
_symmetry.space_group_name_H-M   'P 1'
#
loop_
_entity.id
_entity.type
_entity.pdbx_description
1 polymer ?
#
loop_
_entity_poly.entity_id
_entity_poly.type
_entity_poly.pdbx_seq_one_letter_code
_entity_poly.pdbx_strand_id
1 'polypeptide(L)' 'KLEGDHCTLNEFSVTGSTYAPDGEVLRNGRVVHCGQYDALVELATICALCNDSALDYNE' A
#
# COMPACT_ATOMS: atom_id res chain seq x y z
N LYS A 1 -5.18 18.34 26.26
CA LYS A 1 -6.38 17.88 25.52
C LYS A 1 -6.24 18.47 24.13
N LEU A 2 -5.96 17.67 23.10
CA LEU A 2 -6.01 18.13 21.72
C LEU A 2 -7.48 18.18 21.33
N GLU A 3 -8.00 19.39 21.15
CA GLU A 3 -9.35 19.65 20.68
C GLU A 3 -9.42 19.30 19.19
N GLY A 4 -10.17 18.25 18.84
CA GLY A 4 -10.77 18.05 17.51
C GLY A 4 -9.82 18.07 16.30
N ASP A 5 -8.68 17.39 16.37
CA ASP A 5 -7.66 17.43 15.31
C ASP A 5 -8.11 16.62 14.08
N HIS A 6 -8.57 17.30 13.03
CA HIS A 6 -8.87 16.71 11.74
C HIS A 6 -7.55 16.32 11.04
N CYS A 7 -7.04 15.13 11.35
CA CYS A 7 -5.91 14.53 10.63
C CYS A 7 -6.32 14.20 9.19
N THR A 8 -5.61 14.76 8.22
CA THR A 8 -5.79 14.43 6.79
C THR A 8 -4.75 13.40 6.38
N LEU A 9 -5.20 12.18 6.09
CA LEU A 9 -4.34 11.08 5.65
C LEU A 9 -4.47 10.90 4.14
N ASN A 10 -3.37 10.48 3.51
CA ASN A 10 -3.43 9.98 2.14
C ASN A 10 -3.93 8.53 2.18
N GLU A 11 -5.20 8.34 1.81
CA GLU A 11 -5.83 7.02 1.75
C GLU A 11 -5.71 6.41 0.35
N PHE A 12 -5.37 5.13 0.31
CA PHE A 12 -5.29 4.32 -0.90
C PHE A 12 -6.01 2.99 -0.66
N SER A 13 -6.56 2.40 -1.72
CA SER A 13 -7.11 1.04 -1.69
C SER A 13 -6.31 0.12 -2.61
N VAL A 14 -6.39 -1.19 -2.36
CA VAL A 14 -5.70 -2.22 -3.17
C VAL A 14 -6.74 -3.23 -3.63
N THR A 15 -6.71 -3.59 -4.92
CA THR A 15 -7.50 -4.69 -5.47
C THR A 15 -6.73 -6.00 -5.46
N GLY A 16 -7.42 -7.11 -5.73
CA GLY A 16 -6.88 -8.45 -5.51
C GLY A 16 -7.28 -8.97 -4.11
N SER A 17 -7.73 -10.21 -4.06
CA SER A 17 -8.24 -10.85 -2.83
C SER A 17 -7.50 -12.15 -2.50
N THR A 18 -6.38 -12.39 -3.17
CA THR A 18 -5.56 -13.59 -3.01
C THR A 18 -4.09 -13.19 -2.83
N TYR A 19 -3.21 -14.17 -2.67
CA TYR A 19 -1.77 -13.97 -2.60
C TYR A 19 -1.09 -13.79 -3.97
N ALA A 20 -1.82 -13.96 -5.08
CA ALA A 20 -1.25 -13.70 -6.40
C ALA A 20 -0.87 -12.21 -6.54
N PRO A 21 0.20 -11.86 -7.27
CA PRO A 21 0.63 -10.48 -7.47
C PRO A 21 -0.25 -9.71 -8.47
N ASP A 22 -1.55 -10.06 -8.54
CA ASP A 22 -2.54 -9.48 -9.43
C ASP A 22 -3.44 -8.51 -8.66
N GLY A 23 -3.30 -7.23 -8.96
CA GLY A 23 -4.03 -6.16 -8.31
C GLY A 23 -3.48 -4.78 -8.67
N GLU A 24 -4.21 -3.75 -8.29
CA GLU A 24 -3.87 -2.35 -8.53
C GLU A 24 -4.00 -1.54 -7.25
N VAL A 25 -3.15 -0.52 -7.10
CA VAL A 25 -3.30 0.49 -6.04
C VAL A 25 -4.11 1.65 -6.59
N LEU A 26 -5.16 2.04 -5.86
CA LEU A 26 -6.08 3.09 -6.25
C LEU A 26 -6.11 4.22 -5.25
N ARG A 27 -6.35 5.43 -5.74
CA ARG A 27 -6.71 6.59 -4.95
C ARG A 27 -7.99 7.18 -5.53
N ASN A 28 -9.02 7.32 -4.68
CA ASN A 28 -10.35 7.80 -5.12
C ASN A 28 -10.91 6.99 -6.31
N GLY A 29 -10.72 5.66 -6.26
CA GLY A 29 -11.19 4.73 -7.30
C GLY A 29 -10.42 4.77 -8.62
N ARG A 30 -9.28 5.47 -8.70
CA ARG A 30 -8.43 5.52 -9.90
C ARG A 30 -7.06 4.93 -9.62
N VAL A 31 -6.54 4.15 -10.57
CA VAL A 31 -5.20 3.57 -10.50
C VAL A 31 -4.15 4.68 -10.39
N VAL A 32 -3.15 4.47 -9.54
CA VAL A 32 -2.04 5.41 -9.33
C VAL A 32 -0.70 4.75 -9.54
N HIS A 33 0.30 5.54 -9.95
CA HIS A 33 1.68 5.10 -9.99
C HIS A 33 2.34 5.31 -8.62
N CYS A 34 2.45 4.25 -7.81
CA CYS A 34 2.93 4.33 -6.42
C CYS A 34 4.29 5.00 -6.27
N GLY A 35 5.20 4.82 -7.24
CA GLY A 35 6.53 5.45 -7.22
C GLY A 35 6.53 6.98 -7.31
N GLN A 36 5.37 7.63 -7.51
CA GLN A 36 5.22 9.08 -7.43
C GLN A 36 4.94 9.59 -6.01
N TYR A 37 4.81 8.69 -5.03
CA TYR A 37 4.54 9.02 -3.63
C TYR A 37 5.67 8.47 -2.75
N ASP A 38 6.56 9.35 -2.28
CA ASP A 38 7.72 8.94 -1.46
C ASP A 38 7.32 8.09 -0.24
N ALA A 39 6.19 8.44 0.40
CA ALA A 39 5.66 7.68 1.52
C ALA A 39 5.25 6.24 1.15
N LEU A 40 4.75 5.99 -0.08
CA LEU A 40 4.45 4.63 -0.54
C LEU A 40 5.72 3.85 -0.87
N VAL A 41 6.78 4.52 -1.33
CA VAL A 41 8.10 3.91 -1.56
C VAL A 41 8.72 3.46 -0.23
N GLU A 42 8.70 4.33 0.78
CA GLU A 42 9.17 3.99 2.13
C GLU A 42 8.32 2.89 2.75
N LEU A 43 6.98 2.97 2.65
CA LEU A 43 6.07 1.93 3.13
C LEU A 43 6.36 0.57 2.48
N ALA A 44 6.52 0.52 1.16
CA ALA A 44 6.86 -0.71 0.45
C ALA A 44 8.22 -1.27 0.91
N THR A 45 9.19 -0.39 1.17
CA THR A 45 10.51 -0.76 1.68
C THR A 45 10.39 -1.39 3.07
N ILE A 46 9.60 -0.79 3.98
CA ILE A 46 9.34 -1.34 5.32
C ILE A 46 8.65 -2.70 5.21
N CYS A 47 7.59 -2.82 4.40
CA CYS A 47 6.86 -4.08 4.21
C CYS A 47 7.74 -5.20 3.63
N ALA A 48 8.73 -4.86 2.81
CA ALA A 48 9.67 -5.83 2.24
C ALA A 48 10.79 -6.22 3.21
N LEU A 49 11.36 -5.26 3.96
CA LEU A 49 12.53 -5.50 4.81
C LEU A 49 12.17 -5.96 6.23
N CYS A 50 11.01 -5.56 6.74
CA CYS A 50 10.53 -5.92 8.07
C CYS A 50 9.47 -7.04 7.98
N ASN A 51 9.78 -8.08 7.19
CA ASN A 51 8.89 -9.19 6.94
C ASN A 51 9.70 -10.50 6.80
N ASP A 52 9.34 -11.51 7.60
CA ASP A 52 9.97 -12.84 7.58
C ASP A 52 9.22 -13.83 6.65
N SER A 53 8.11 -13.40 6.05
CA SER A 53 7.32 -14.19 5.11
C SER A 53 7.75 -13.92 3.67
N ALA A 54 7.54 -14.89 2.79
CA ALA A 54 7.73 -14.77 1.35
C ALA A 54 6.57 -15.45 0.60
N LEU A 55 6.38 -15.07 -0.66
CA LEU A 55 5.50 -15.76 -1.59
C LEU A 55 6.33 -16.71 -2.46
N ASP A 56 5.85 -17.94 -2.59
CA ASP A 56 6.42 -18.96 -3.47
C ASP A 56 5.41 -19.25 -4.59
N TYR A 57 5.84 -19.05 -5.84
CA TYR A 57 5.00 -19.29 -7.01
C TYR A 57 5.23 -20.72 -7.49
N ASN A 58 4.33 -21.62 -7.10
CA ASN A 58 4.31 -22.98 -7.61
C ASN A 58 3.38 -23.03 -8.82
N GLU A 59 3.96 -23.24 -10.01
CA GLU A 59 3.26 -23.47 -11.28
C GLU A 59 2.37 -24.74 -11.25
#